data_AF-A0A5M3MKP4-F1
#
_entry.id   AF-A0A5M3MKP4-F1
#
_cell.length_a   1.000
_cell.length_b   1.000
_cell.length_c   1.000
_cell.angle_alpha   90.00
_cell.angle_beta   90.00
_cell.angle_gamma   90.00
#
_symmetry.space_group_name_H-M   'P 1'
#
loop_
_entity.id
_entity.type
_entity.pdbx_description
1 polymer ?
#
loop_
_entity_poly.entity_id
_entity_poly.type
_entity_poly.pdbx_seq_one_letter_code
_entity_poly.pdbx_strand_id
1 'polypeptide(L)' 'MAQKLPPQAQRLRIIIVTVPIMGATAYVLYDRLVNEKPQRTLPPRTGPEAHGRIGDFMPEQAHHHPPPSKDV' A
#
# COMPACT_ATOMS: atom_id res chain seq x y z
N MET A 1 -16.47 -24.96 1.79
CA MET A 1 -17.59 -24.27 2.46
C MET A 1 -17.04 -23.43 3.59
N ALA A 2 -17.31 -22.12 3.62
CA ALA A 2 -16.80 -21.24 4.67
C ALA A 2 -17.63 -21.45 5.95
N GLN A 3 -17.01 -22.02 6.98
CA GLN A 3 -17.67 -22.21 8.28
C GLN A 3 -17.91 -20.82 8.88
N LYS A 4 -19.18 -20.41 8.97
CA LYS A 4 -19.59 -19.11 9.50
C LYS A 4 -19.20 -19.07 10.98
N LEU A 5 -18.17 -18.29 11.31
CA LEU A 5 -17.72 -18.19 12.70
C LEU A 5 -18.82 -17.54 13.56
N PRO A 6 -19.03 -18.02 14.78
CA PRO A 6 -19.95 -17.39 15.71
C PRO A 6 -19.54 -15.92 15.93
N PRO A 7 -20.51 -14.99 16.12
CA PRO A 7 -20.25 -13.55 16.23
C PRO A 7 -19.18 -13.17 17.26
N GLN A 8 -19.08 -13.94 18.36
CA GLN A 8 -18.06 -13.76 19.39
C GLN A 8 -16.64 -14.08 18.88
N ALA A 9 -16.48 -15.12 18.06
CA ALA A 9 -15.18 -15.48 17.51
C ALA A 9 -14.72 -14.49 16.43
N GLN A 10 -15.64 -13.85 15.73
CA GLN A 10 -15.33 -12.76 14.81
C GLN A 10 -14.83 -11.52 15.57
N ARG A 11 -15.47 -11.16 16.70
CA ARG A 11 -15.00 -10.07 17.58
C ARG A 11 -13.62 -10.36 18.15
N LEU A 12 -13.38 -11.60 18.58
CA LEU A 12 -12.07 -12.01 19.10
C LEU A 12 -10.98 -11.88 18.04
N ARG A 13 -11.24 -12.29 16.78
CA ARG A 13 -10.30 -12.09 15.67
C ARG A 13 -9.98 -10.62 15.45
N ILE A 14 -10.98 -9.74 15.51
CA ILE A 14 -10.76 -8.30 15.38
C ILE A 14 -9.83 -7.83 16.51
N ILE A 15 -10.11 -8.19 17.76
CA ILE A 15 -9.29 -7.79 18.92
C ILE A 15 -7.85 -8.30 18.77
N ILE A 16 -7.66 -9.57 18.40
CA ILE A 16 -6.33 -10.18 18.21
C ILE A 16 -5.52 -9.46 17.14
N VAL A 17 -6.15 -8.84 16.14
CA VAL A 17 -5.46 -8.12 15.07
C VAL A 17 -5.30 -6.64 15.38
N THR A 18 -6.35 -5.98 15.86
CA THR A 18 -6.34 -4.52 16.06
C THR A 18 -5.53 -4.09 17.26
N VAL A 19 -5.55 -4.84 18.37
CA VAL A 19 -4.82 -4.49 19.58
C VAL A 19 -3.30 -4.48 19.35
N PRO A 20 -2.68 -5.49 18.71
CA PRO A 20 -1.25 -5.44 18.41
C PRO A 20 -0.87 -4.31 17.46
N ILE A 21 -1.69 -4.03 16.43
CA ILE A 21 -1.46 -2.92 15.51
C ILE A 21 -1.46 -1.59 16.28
N MET A 22 -2.49 -1.36 17.10
CA MET A 22 -2.57 -0.14 17.92
C MET A 22 -1.43 -0.05 18.94
N GLY A 23 -1.01 -1.18 19.53
CA GLY A 23 0.13 -1.23 20.44
C GLY A 23 1.44 -0.85 19.75
N ALA A 24 1.68 -1.39 18.56
CA ALA A 24 2.87 -1.09 17.77
C ALA A 24 2.88 0.38 17.31
N THR A 25 1.76 0.92 16.84
CA THR A 25 1.68 2.33 16.44
C THR A 25 1.87 3.27 17.62
N ALA A 26 1.24 2.97 18.77
CA ALA A 26 1.44 3.73 19.99
C ALA A 26 2.90 3.69 20.47
N TYR A 27 3.55 2.52 20.43
CA TYR A 27 4.96 2.39 20.79
C TYR A 27 5.88 3.22 19.88
N VAL A 28 5.68 3.14 18.56
CA VAL A 28 6.47 3.92 17.59
C VAL A 28 6.27 5.42 17.80
N LEU A 29 5.02 5.87 18.01
CA LEU A 29 4.74 7.28 18.27
C LEU A 29 5.36 7.73 19.59
N TYR A 30 5.26 6.93 20.65
CA TYR A 30 5.91 7.23 21.93
C TYR A 30 7.42 7.40 21.77
N ASP A 31 8.07 6.48 21.06
CA ASP A 31 9.52 6.51 20.83
C ASP A 31 9.96 7.68 19.93
N ARG A 32 9.08 8.21 19.09
CA ARG A 32 9.36 9.36 18.22
C ARG A 32 9.05 10.70 18.88
N LEU A 33 7.90 10.81 19.56
CA LEU A 33 7.41 12.05 20.13
C LEU A 33 7.95 12.32 21.54
N VAL A 34 8.14 11.27 22.34
CA VAL A 34 8.60 11.41 23.74
C VAL A 34 10.11 11.22 23.83
N ASN A 35 10.67 10.22 23.14
CA ASN A 35 12.11 9.95 23.17
C ASN A 35 12.90 10.70 22.08
N GLU A 36 12.24 11.57 21.30
CA GLU A 36 12.83 12.43 20.26
C GLU A 36 13.80 11.69 19.30
N LYS A 37 13.58 10.38 19.05
CA LYS A 37 14.53 9.65 18.22
C LYS A 37 14.59 10.27 16.84
N PRO A 38 15.80 10.61 16.33
CA PRO A 38 15.96 11.32 15.07
C PRO A 38 15.22 10.58 13.97
N GLN A 39 14.19 11.23 13.41
CA GLN A 39 13.43 10.71 12.29
C GLN A 39 14.37 10.62 11.10
N ARG A 40 14.49 9.42 10.52
CA ARG A 40 15.35 9.20 9.35
C ARG A 40 14.75 10.05 8.23
N THR A 41 15.34 11.22 7.98
CA THR A 41 14.98 12.06 6.87
C THR A 41 15.41 11.31 5.61
N LEU A 42 14.43 10.86 4.83
CA LEU A 42 14.74 10.42 3.47
C LEU A 42 15.24 11.66 2.72
N PRO A 43 16.40 11.59 2.04
CA PRO A 43 16.85 12.70 1.23
C PRO A 43 15.71 13.08 0.25
N PRO A 44 15.44 14.38 0.06
CA PRO A 44 14.42 14.84 -0.89
C PRO A 44 14.64 14.17 -2.25
N ARG A 45 13.56 13.60 -2.83
CA ARG A 45 13.54 12.94 -4.13
C ARG A 45 13.63 13.97 -5.27
N THR A 46 14.65 14.83 -5.23
CA THR A 46 15.01 15.83 -6.27
C THR A 46 16.38 15.53 -6.86
N GLY A 47 16.76 14.25 -6.90
CA GLY A 47 17.89 13.76 -7.69
C GLY A 47 17.39 13.16 -9.02
N PRO A 48 18.22 13.16 -10.08
CA PRO A 48 17.88 12.63 -11.41
C PRO A 48 17.51 11.13 -11.42
N GLU A 49 17.80 10.41 -10.33
CA GLU A 49 17.55 8.97 -10.13
C GLU A 49 16.14 8.64 -9.60
N ALA A 50 15.17 9.53 -9.75
CA ALA A 50 13.80 9.34 -9.27
C ALA A 50 12.95 8.41 -10.18
N HIS A 51 13.53 7.38 -10.79
CA HIS A 51 12.80 6.44 -11.66
C HIS A 51 11.88 5.51 -10.85
N GLY A 52 10.62 5.42 -11.28
CA GLY A 52 9.57 4.64 -10.64
C GLY A 52 8.49 5.53 -10.05
N ARG A 53 7.70 6.19 -10.90
CA ARG A 53 6.42 6.76 -10.49
C ARG A 53 5.42 5.62 -10.47
N ILE A 54 4.54 5.63 -9.46
CA ILE A 54 3.43 4.65 -9.32
C ILE A 54 2.45 4.70 -10.52
N GLY A 55 2.59 5.68 -11.43
CA GLY A 55 1.84 5.79 -12.69
C GLY A 55 2.41 4.99 -13.87
N ASP A 56 3.63 4.44 -13.78
CA ASP A 56 4.30 3.78 -14.91
C ASP A 56 3.75 2.36 -15.22
N PHE A 57 2.72 1.93 -14.49
CA PHE A 57 2.08 0.60 -14.65
C PHE A 57 0.80 0.62 -15.51
N MET A 58 0.44 1.73 -16.15
CA MET A 58 -0.64 1.72 -17.15
C MET A 58 -0.08 1.18 -18.49
N PRO A 59 -0.51 -0.01 -18.96
CA PRO A 59 -0.17 -0.43 -20.30
C PRO A 59 -0.93 0.47 -21.28
N GLU A 60 -0.20 1.08 -22.21
CA GLU A 60 -0.72 1.80 -23.37
C GLU A 60 -1.48 0.83 -24.29
N GLN A 61 -2.68 0.44 -23.90
CA GLN A 61 -3.63 -0.29 -24.75
C GLN A 61 -4.55 0.72 -25.44
N ALA A 62 -4.05 1.42 -26.45
CA ALA A 62 -4.90 2.15 -27.41
C ALA A 62 -4.24 2.44 -28.77
N HIS A 63 -3.37 1.58 -29.29
CA HIS A 63 -3.05 1.60 -30.73
C HIS A 63 -3.85 0.50 -31.44
N HIS A 64 -5.14 0.76 -31.60
CA HIS A 64 -6.01 0.01 -32.50
C HIS A 64 -5.63 0.38 -33.94
N HIS A 65 -4.72 -0.39 -34.53
CA HIS A 65 -4.44 -0.33 -35.97
C HIS A 65 -5.60 -1.01 -36.70
N PRO A 66 -6.41 -0.32 -37.54
CA PRO A 66 -7.39 -1.01 -38.34
C PRO A 66 -6.68 -1.86 -39.41
N PRO A 67 -7.24 -3.03 -39.78
CA PRO A 67 -6.62 -3.95 -40.73
C PRO A 67 -6.63 -3.39 -42.17
N PRO A 68 -5.74 -3.85 -43.05
CA PRO A 68 -5.70 -3.42 -44.44
C PRO A 68 -6.96 -3.92 -45.17
N SER A 69 -7.79 -2.99 -45.65
CA SER A 69 -8.85 -3.28 -46.59
C SER A 69 -8.23 -3.66 -47.94
N LYS A 70 -8.44 -4.92 -48.32
CA LYS A 70 -8.03 -5.53 -49.59
C LYS A 70 -8.94 -5.01 -50.72
N ASP A 71 -8.32 -4.71 -51.85
CA ASP A 71 -8.80 -4.65 -53.25
C ASP A 71 -10.32 -4.69 -53.50
N VAL A 72 -10.85 -3.65 -54.19
CA VAL A 72 -11.64 -3.69 -55.45
C VAL A 72 -11.57 -2.32 -56.11
#